data_AF-A0AAU4R5B1-F1
#
_entry.id   AF-A0AAU4R5B1-F1
#
_cell.length_a   1.000
_cell.length_b   1.000
_cell.length_c   1.000
_cell.angle_alpha   90.00
_cell.angle_beta   90.00
_cell.angle_gamma   90.00
#
_symmetry.space_group_name_H-M   'P 1'
#
loop_
_entity.id
_entity.type
_entity.pdbx_description
1 polymer ?
#
loop_
_entity_poly.entity_id
_entity_poly.type
_entity_poly.pdbx_seq_one_letter_code
_entity_poly.pdbx_strand_id
1 'polypeptide(L)'
;MLLQNYTRTAARGGREVVARRTKTEEGGNGLPSGHLRIASAYDPDTRWSGKRDTFWNGFKLHVSESCTEAPEKERTAPNLITNVATTASTVPDTKALDGIHQQMQRRGLLPGEHYLDSGYPSADLIVKSRHAYGIALITPVLLDQSRQARESAGFKPTRSPSTGSTSRSPAPGV
;
A
#
# COMPACT_ATOMS: atom_id res chain seq x y z
N MET A 1 -25.79 5.05 -3.27
CA MET A 1 -26.18 5.92 -2.13
C MET A 1 -25.27 5.60 -0.95
N LEU A 2 -24.59 6.58 -0.35
CA LEU A 2 -23.79 6.34 0.88
C LEU A 2 -24.71 6.31 2.11
N LEU A 3 -24.37 5.45 3.07
CA LEU A 3 -25.05 5.38 4.36
C LEU A 3 -24.85 6.66 5.19
N GLN A 4 -25.93 7.10 5.83
CA GLN A 4 -25.88 8.14 6.86
C GLN A 4 -25.56 7.51 8.21
N ASN A 5 -24.64 8.11 8.96
CA ASN A 5 -24.23 7.61 10.27
C ASN A 5 -25.00 8.37 11.36
N TYR A 6 -25.45 7.65 12.39
CA TYR A 6 -26.20 8.22 13.52
C TYR A 6 -25.55 7.82 14.85
N THR A 7 -25.73 8.66 15.87
CA THR A 7 -25.49 8.28 17.27
C THR A 7 -26.81 8.11 17.98
N ARG A 8 -26.89 7.11 18.87
CA ARG A 8 -28.01 6.85 19.75
C ARG A 8 -27.55 7.02 21.18
N THR A 9 -28.11 7.99 21.90
CA THR A 9 -27.75 8.28 23.30
C THR A 9 -28.98 8.16 24.18
N ALA A 10 -28.88 7.42 25.28
CA ALA A 10 -29.94 7.35 26.29
C ALA A 10 -29.71 8.44 27.34
N ALA A 11 -30.65 9.38 27.47
CA ALA A 11 -30.60 10.39 28.52
C ALA A 11 -30.99 9.80 29.89
N ARG A 12 -30.54 10.44 30.98
CA ARG A 12 -30.99 10.12 32.34
C ARG A 12 -32.52 10.30 32.39
N GLY A 13 -33.25 9.19 32.53
CA GLY A 13 -34.72 9.15 32.44
C GLY A 13 -35.27 8.27 31.31
N GLY A 14 -34.42 7.59 30.52
CA GLY A 14 -34.85 6.63 29.51
C GLY A 14 -35.25 7.23 28.16
N ARG A 15 -35.17 8.56 28.01
CA ARG A 15 -35.39 9.22 26.71
C ARG A 15 -34.24 8.92 25.77
N GLU A 16 -34.54 8.31 24.65
CA GLU A 16 -33.60 8.06 23.57
C GLU A 16 -33.49 9.28 22.65
N VAL A 17 -32.26 9.67 22.31
CA VAL A 17 -31.97 10.72 21.32
C VAL A 17 -31.16 10.10 20.18
N VAL A 18 -31.73 10.13 18.99
CA VAL A 18 -31.06 9.72 17.74
C VAL A 18 -30.66 10.99 16.99
N ALA A 19 -29.37 11.16 16.74
CA ALA A 19 -28.84 12.33 16.06
C ALA A 19 -27.94 11.91 14.89
N ARG A 20 -28.09 12.57 13.74
CA ARG A 20 -27.23 12.35 12.58
C ARG A 20 -25.82 12.85 12.89
N ARG A 21 -24.82 12.06 12.51
CA ARG A 21 -23.41 12.45 12.57
C ARG A 21 -23.03 13.24 11.32
N THR A 22 -22.31 14.34 11.53
CA THR A 22 -21.72 15.18 10.48
C THR A 22 -20.24 15.37 10.74
N LYS A 23 -19.49 15.90 9.76
CA LYS A 23 -18.05 16.11 9.92
C LYS A 23 -17.79 17.12 11.03
N THR A 24 -16.66 16.96 11.73
CA THR A 24 -16.24 17.92 12.77
C THR A 24 -16.03 19.32 12.19
N GLU A 25 -15.55 19.42 10.96
CA GLU A 25 -15.39 20.68 10.20
C GLU A 25 -16.72 21.43 9.98
N GLU A 26 -17.84 20.72 9.98
CA GLU A 26 -19.20 21.27 9.85
C GLU A 26 -19.86 21.53 11.22
N GLY A 27 -19.08 21.53 12.32
CA GLY A 27 -19.58 21.65 13.69
C GLY A 27 -20.24 20.37 14.23
N GLY A 28 -20.07 19.24 13.54
CA GLY A 28 -20.63 17.95 13.92
C GLY A 28 -19.85 17.20 14.99
N ASN A 29 -20.41 16.08 15.45
CA ASN A 29 -19.75 15.15 16.38
C ASN A 29 -18.77 14.17 15.71
N GLY A 30 -18.35 14.46 14.48
CA GLY A 30 -17.41 13.67 13.69
C GLY A 30 -18.01 12.40 13.10
N LEU A 31 -17.40 11.88 12.03
CA LEU A 31 -17.76 10.58 11.45
C LEU A 31 -16.81 9.48 11.97
N PRO A 32 -17.24 8.21 12.04
CA PRO A 32 -16.34 7.10 12.33
C PRO A 32 -15.17 7.07 11.34
N SER A 33 -14.03 6.55 11.78
CA SER A 33 -12.85 6.36 10.92
C SER A 33 -13.23 5.51 9.69
N GLY A 34 -12.62 5.81 8.54
CA GLY A 34 -13.01 5.18 7.27
C GLY A 34 -12.97 3.65 7.29
N HIS A 35 -12.07 3.04 8.07
CA HIS A 35 -11.96 1.58 8.18
C HIS A 35 -13.07 0.93 9.03
N LEU A 36 -13.70 1.68 9.94
CA LEU A 36 -14.83 1.22 10.77
C LEU A 36 -16.19 1.64 10.18
N ARG A 37 -16.19 2.65 9.30
CA ARG A 37 -17.42 3.24 8.77
C ARG A 37 -18.02 2.36 7.68
N ILE A 38 -19.16 1.74 7.99
CA ILE A 38 -20.00 1.06 7.00
C ILE A 38 -20.53 2.10 6.01
N ALA A 39 -20.30 1.85 4.72
CA ALA A 39 -20.59 2.80 3.64
C ALA A 39 -21.68 2.33 2.67
N SER A 40 -21.97 1.02 2.62
CA SER A 40 -23.03 0.41 1.80
C SER A 40 -23.98 -0.42 2.65
N ALA A 41 -25.28 -0.33 2.34
CA ALA A 41 -26.30 -1.21 2.91
C ALA A 41 -26.27 -2.63 2.30
N TYR A 42 -25.70 -2.78 1.10
CA TYR A 42 -25.72 -4.03 0.33
C TYR A 42 -24.50 -4.92 0.60
N ASP A 43 -23.37 -4.30 0.93
CA ASP A 43 -22.13 -4.99 1.23
C ASP A 43 -21.46 -4.28 2.42
N PRO A 44 -21.62 -4.81 3.65
CA PRO A 44 -21.11 -4.20 4.86
C PRO A 44 -19.57 -4.26 4.96
N ASP A 45 -18.87 -4.94 4.04
CA ASP A 45 -17.42 -5.02 4.01
C ASP A 45 -16.79 -3.95 3.10
N THR A 46 -17.57 -3.33 2.21
CA THR A 46 -17.09 -2.19 1.40
C THR A 46 -16.72 -0.99 2.25
N ARG A 47 -15.62 -0.31 1.87
CA ARG A 47 -15.19 0.93 2.52
C ARG A 47 -15.08 2.05 1.51
N TRP A 48 -15.41 3.26 1.95
CA TRP A 48 -15.20 4.47 1.16
C TRP A 48 -13.71 4.85 1.15
N SER A 49 -13.16 5.05 -0.04
CA SER A 49 -11.76 5.46 -0.21
C SER A 49 -11.63 6.43 -1.39
N GLY A 50 -10.50 7.11 -1.44
CA GLY A 50 -10.17 8.04 -2.51
C GLY A 50 -8.67 8.05 -2.78
N LYS A 51 -8.31 8.25 -4.05
CA LYS A 51 -6.93 8.39 -4.52
C LYS A 51 -6.93 9.46 -5.61
N ARG A 52 -6.29 10.60 -5.33
CA ARG A 52 -6.36 11.81 -6.18
C ARG A 52 -7.84 12.18 -6.39
N ASP A 53 -8.28 12.34 -7.63
CA ASP A 53 -9.65 12.72 -7.98
C ASP A 53 -10.60 11.52 -8.13
N THR A 54 -10.11 10.30 -7.89
CA THR A 54 -10.91 9.09 -7.96
C THR A 54 -11.41 8.69 -6.59
N PHE A 55 -12.72 8.47 -6.47
CA PHE A 55 -13.37 8.01 -5.24
C PHE A 55 -14.18 6.76 -5.52
N TRP A 56 -14.19 5.83 -4.57
CA TRP A 56 -14.95 4.60 -4.70
C TRP A 56 -15.43 4.09 -3.36
N ASN A 57 -16.52 3.32 -3.39
CA ASN A 57 -16.93 2.47 -2.29
C ASN A 57 -16.66 1.02 -2.67
N GLY A 58 -15.74 0.36 -1.99
CA GLY A 58 -15.38 -1.01 -2.35
C GLY A 58 -14.10 -1.48 -1.72
N PHE A 59 -13.32 -2.20 -2.53
CA PHE A 59 -12.07 -2.85 -2.17
C PHE A 59 -10.90 -2.28 -2.96
N LYS A 60 -9.69 -2.71 -2.63
CA LYS A 60 -8.49 -2.55 -3.46
C LYS A 60 -8.09 -3.92 -4.01
N LEU A 61 -7.74 -3.92 -5.29
CA LEU A 61 -7.18 -5.08 -5.97
C LEU A 61 -5.67 -4.89 -6.10
N HIS A 62 -4.92 -5.90 -5.67
CA HIS A 62 -3.47 -5.97 -5.86
C HIS A 62 -3.19 -7.13 -6.83
N VAL A 63 -2.68 -6.79 -8.00
CA VAL A 63 -2.36 -7.76 -9.05
C VAL A 63 -0.84 -7.88 -9.14
N SER A 64 -0.34 -9.10 -9.17
CA SER A 64 1.05 -9.40 -9.47
C SER A 64 1.12 -10.23 -10.73
N GLU A 65 2.03 -9.86 -11.62
CA GLU A 65 2.29 -10.57 -12.86
C GLU A 65 3.78 -10.87 -13.02
N SER A 66 4.11 -11.86 -13.85
CA SER A 66 5.47 -12.00 -14.36
C SER A 66 5.82 -10.81 -15.23
N CYS A 67 7.09 -10.41 -15.26
CA CYS A 67 7.59 -9.40 -16.20
C CYS A 67 8.79 -9.96 -16.96
N THR A 68 9.04 -9.40 -18.15
CA THR A 68 10.23 -9.67 -18.96
C THR A 68 10.83 -8.35 -19.40
N GLU A 69 12.15 -8.31 -19.47
CA GLU A 69 12.92 -7.17 -20.00
C GLU A 69 12.93 -7.14 -21.53
N ALA A 70 12.50 -8.24 -22.19
CA ALA A 70 12.45 -8.32 -23.64
C ALA A 70 11.49 -7.26 -24.22
N PRO A 71 11.90 -6.53 -25.28
CA PRO A 71 11.02 -5.64 -26.02
C PRO A 71 9.77 -6.37 -26.52
N GLU A 72 8.64 -5.66 -26.64
CA GLU A 72 7.35 -6.25 -27.01
C GLU A 72 7.42 -7.09 -28.30
N LYS A 73 8.18 -6.63 -29.30
CA LYS A 73 8.37 -7.31 -30.59
C LYS A 73 9.13 -8.64 -30.49
N GLU A 74 9.89 -8.85 -29.41
CA GLU A 74 10.73 -10.02 -29.19
C GLU A 74 10.13 -10.96 -28.13
N ARG A 75 8.96 -10.61 -27.58
CA ARG A 75 8.26 -11.45 -26.61
C ARG A 75 7.76 -12.73 -27.26
N THR A 76 8.21 -13.86 -26.72
CA THR A 76 7.76 -15.20 -27.12
C THR A 76 6.53 -15.69 -26.35
N ALA A 77 6.16 -15.01 -25.26
CA ALA A 77 5.00 -15.31 -24.42
C ALA A 77 4.44 -14.04 -23.74
N PRO A 78 3.16 -14.02 -23.37
CA PRO A 78 2.58 -12.94 -22.58
C PRO A 78 3.06 -12.98 -21.12
N ASN A 79 2.94 -11.85 -20.42
CA ASN A 79 3.03 -11.81 -18.96
C ASN A 79 1.86 -12.62 -18.37
N LEU A 80 2.12 -13.36 -17.30
CA LEU A 80 1.11 -14.14 -16.58
C LEU A 80 0.80 -13.50 -15.24
N ILE A 81 -0.48 -13.32 -14.92
CA ILE A 81 -0.91 -12.93 -13.57
C ILE A 81 -0.63 -14.10 -12.63
N THR A 82 0.31 -13.90 -11.71
CA THR A 82 0.72 -14.92 -10.74
C THR A 82 -0.09 -14.81 -9.45
N ASN A 83 -0.59 -13.63 -9.09
CA ASN A 83 -1.40 -13.44 -7.89
C ASN A 83 -2.44 -12.33 -8.03
N VAL A 84 -3.58 -12.53 -7.36
CA VAL A 84 -4.61 -11.52 -7.17
C VAL A 84 -5.00 -11.52 -5.69
N ALA A 85 -4.82 -10.37 -5.03
CA ALA A 85 -5.22 -10.17 -3.64
C ALA A 85 -6.21 -9.01 -3.53
N THR A 86 -7.27 -9.20 -2.74
CA THR A 86 -8.29 -8.18 -2.50
C THR A 86 -8.21 -7.75 -1.04
N THR A 87 -8.16 -6.44 -0.80
CA THR A 87 -8.15 -5.86 0.56
C THR A 87 -9.26 -4.81 0.70
N ALA A 88 -9.66 -4.51 1.93
CA ALA A 88 -10.53 -3.35 2.16
C ALA A 88 -9.86 -2.08 1.60
N SER A 89 -10.64 -1.19 0.98
CA SER A 89 -10.09 -0.03 0.25
C SER A 89 -9.31 0.96 1.13
N THR A 90 -9.45 0.85 2.45
CA THR A 90 -8.77 1.64 3.48
C THR A 90 -7.43 1.05 3.91
N VAL A 91 -7.09 -0.17 3.49
CA VAL A 91 -5.80 -0.80 3.78
C VAL A 91 -4.71 -0.12 2.94
N PRO A 92 -3.64 0.42 3.57
CA PRO A 92 -2.49 0.94 2.84
C PRO A 92 -1.73 -0.17 2.12
N ASP A 93 -1.13 0.14 0.96
CA ASP A 93 -0.48 -0.86 0.11
C ASP A 93 0.73 -1.51 0.83
N THR A 94 1.46 -0.72 1.64
CA THR A 94 2.50 -1.20 2.57
C THR A 94 2.03 -2.31 3.53
N LYS A 95 0.77 -2.27 3.96
CA LYS A 95 0.18 -3.28 4.87
C LYS A 95 -0.36 -4.50 4.14
N ALA A 96 -0.68 -4.37 2.85
CA ALA A 96 -1.14 -5.48 2.03
C ALA A 96 -0.01 -6.43 1.60
N LEU A 97 1.21 -5.90 1.46
CA LEU A 97 2.34 -6.62 0.84
C LEU A 97 2.67 -7.96 1.50
N ASP A 98 2.70 -8.02 2.82
CA ASP A 98 3.03 -9.25 3.56
C ASP A 98 2.01 -10.36 3.27
N GLY A 99 0.72 -10.01 3.23
CA GLY A 99 -0.36 -10.95 2.88
C GLY A 99 -0.25 -11.46 1.43
N ILE A 100 0.18 -10.59 0.51
CA ILE A 100 0.43 -10.96 -0.89
C ILE A 100 1.56 -12.00 -0.99
N HIS A 101 2.70 -11.76 -0.31
CA HIS A 101 3.81 -12.71 -0.30
C HIS A 101 3.42 -14.04 0.33
N GLN A 102 2.66 -14.04 1.43
CA GLN A 102 2.14 -15.26 2.03
C GLN A 102 1.22 -16.04 1.07
N GLN A 103 0.35 -15.34 0.32
CA GLN A 103 -0.52 -15.98 -0.66
C GLN A 103 0.26 -16.65 -1.79
N MET A 104 1.30 -15.98 -2.30
CA MET A 104 2.21 -16.52 -3.29
C MET A 104 3.00 -17.71 -2.75
N GLN A 105 3.50 -17.63 -1.51
CA GLN A 105 4.23 -18.71 -0.84
C GLN A 105 3.39 -19.98 -0.71
N ARG A 106 2.14 -19.85 -0.25
CA ARG A 106 1.23 -21.00 -0.15
C ARG A 106 0.99 -21.70 -1.50
N ARG A 107 1.18 -20.99 -2.61
CA ARG A 107 1.00 -21.52 -3.97
C ARG A 107 2.32 -21.94 -4.62
N GLY A 108 3.46 -21.78 -3.96
CA GLY A 108 4.78 -22.04 -4.53
C GLY A 108 5.17 -21.07 -5.65
N LEU A 109 4.65 -19.84 -5.62
CA LEU A 109 4.82 -18.82 -6.67
C LEU A 109 5.56 -17.58 -6.15
N LEU A 110 6.42 -17.72 -5.14
CA LEU A 110 7.26 -16.60 -4.70
C LEU A 110 8.23 -16.21 -5.82
N PRO A 111 8.30 -14.92 -6.18
CA PRO A 111 9.31 -14.46 -7.12
C PRO A 111 10.67 -14.29 -6.41
N GLY A 112 11.77 -14.35 -7.17
CA GLY A 112 13.08 -13.92 -6.66
C GLY A 112 13.17 -12.41 -6.50
N GLU A 113 12.55 -11.67 -7.41
CA GLU A 113 12.50 -10.21 -7.46
C GLU A 113 11.05 -9.75 -7.64
N HIS A 114 10.62 -8.77 -6.85
CA HIS A 114 9.26 -8.23 -6.93
C HIS A 114 9.34 -6.72 -7.18
N TYR A 115 8.95 -6.31 -8.39
CA TYR A 115 8.89 -4.91 -8.79
C TYR A 115 7.61 -4.28 -8.26
N LEU A 116 7.74 -3.18 -7.52
CA LEU A 116 6.62 -2.53 -6.84
C LEU A 116 6.59 -1.03 -7.11
N ASP A 117 5.39 -0.46 -7.20
CA ASP A 117 5.22 0.98 -7.22
C ASP A 117 5.62 1.61 -5.87
N SER A 118 5.72 2.94 -5.86
CA SER A 118 6.17 3.69 -4.70
C SER A 118 5.18 3.73 -3.52
N GLY A 119 3.99 3.13 -3.66
CA GLY A 119 3.00 3.00 -2.59
C GLY A 119 3.27 1.84 -1.63
N TYR A 120 4.09 0.85 -2.03
CA TYR A 120 4.37 -0.34 -1.24
C TYR A 120 5.60 -0.29 -0.32
N PRO A 121 6.74 0.30 -0.70
CA PRO A 121 7.97 0.07 0.05
C PRO A 121 8.13 0.93 1.30
N SER A 122 8.74 0.32 2.31
CA SER A 122 9.47 0.99 3.39
C SER A 122 10.80 0.24 3.59
N ALA A 123 11.78 0.88 4.24
CA ALA A 123 13.06 0.21 4.52
C ALA A 123 12.86 -1.11 5.31
N ASP A 124 11.92 -1.10 6.26
CA ASP A 124 11.53 -2.29 7.03
C ASP A 124 10.96 -3.40 6.13
N LEU A 125 10.08 -3.08 5.19
CA LEU A 125 9.50 -4.06 4.28
C LEU A 125 10.52 -4.67 3.32
N ILE A 126 11.53 -3.90 2.90
CA ILE A 126 12.64 -4.42 2.06
C ILE A 126 13.42 -5.48 2.83
N VAL A 127 13.82 -5.18 4.07
CA VAL A 127 14.57 -6.12 4.91
C VAL A 127 13.71 -7.34 5.27
N LYS A 128 12.46 -7.11 5.69
CA LYS A 128 11.53 -8.18 6.06
C LYS A 128 11.27 -9.12 4.89
N SER A 129 11.02 -8.60 3.69
CA SER A 129 10.71 -9.43 2.52
C SER A 129 11.87 -10.34 2.14
N ARG A 130 13.10 -9.81 2.21
CA ARG A 130 14.30 -10.59 1.93
C ARG A 130 14.52 -11.67 2.98
N HIS A 131 14.35 -11.34 4.26
CA HIS A 131 14.59 -12.28 5.35
C HIS A 131 13.51 -13.37 5.47
N ALA A 132 12.24 -13.01 5.35
CA ALA A 132 11.11 -13.92 5.56
C ALA A 132 10.78 -14.78 4.32
N TYR A 133 10.94 -14.21 3.12
CA TYR A 133 10.49 -14.84 1.87
C TYR A 133 11.60 -15.02 0.83
N GLY A 134 12.81 -14.50 1.06
CA GLY A 134 13.90 -14.53 0.09
C GLY A 134 13.73 -13.55 -1.09
N ILE A 135 12.73 -12.66 -1.04
CA ILE A 135 12.36 -11.77 -2.16
C ILE A 135 13.18 -10.48 -2.10
N ALA A 136 13.80 -10.10 -3.22
CA ALA A 136 14.34 -8.76 -3.40
C ALA A 136 13.25 -7.80 -3.90
N LEU A 137 12.97 -6.72 -3.16
CA LEU A 137 12.03 -5.70 -3.59
C LEU A 137 12.72 -4.66 -4.48
N ILE A 138 12.23 -4.46 -5.70
CA ILE A 138 12.74 -3.47 -6.64
C ILE A 138 11.70 -2.36 -6.80
N THR A 139 12.01 -1.16 -6.33
CA THR A 139 10.99 -0.13 -6.18
C THR A 139 11.59 1.26 -6.02
N PRO A 140 10.93 2.32 -6.54
CA PRO A 140 11.33 3.69 -6.26
C PRO A 140 11.06 4.01 -4.79
N VAL A 141 12.10 4.08 -3.97
CA VAL A 141 11.97 4.49 -2.57
C VAL A 141 11.70 6.00 -2.55
N LEU A 142 10.47 6.39 -2.18
CA LEU A 142 10.15 7.79 -1.95
C LEU A 142 10.94 8.31 -0.74
N LEU A 143 11.65 9.41 -0.92
CA LEU A 143 12.23 10.19 0.17
C LEU A 143 11.12 10.59 1.16
N ASP A 144 11.50 10.72 2.44
CA ASP A 144 10.59 11.08 3.52
C ASP A 144 9.71 12.29 3.15
N GLN A 145 8.38 12.08 3.08
CA GLN A 145 7.40 13.12 2.80
C GLN A 145 6.68 13.63 4.07
N SER A 146 7.20 13.30 5.25
CA SER A 146 6.70 13.81 6.52
C SER A 146 6.68 15.34 6.52
N ARG A 147 5.79 15.93 7.33
CA ARG A 147 5.74 17.39 7.52
C ARG A 147 7.10 17.92 7.98
N GLN A 148 7.80 17.16 8.81
CA GLN A 148 9.14 17.42 9.32
C GLN A 148 10.20 17.45 8.20
N ALA A 149 10.11 16.55 7.22
CA ALA A 149 10.98 16.56 6.03
C ALA A 149 10.66 17.72 5.08
N ARG A 150 9.38 18.11 4.95
CA ARG A 150 8.94 19.27 4.14
C ARG A 150 9.35 20.62 4.75
N GLU A 151 9.38 20.71 6.08
CA GLU A 151 9.77 21.93 6.81
C GLU A 151 11.30 22.10 6.91
N SER A 152 12.11 21.18 6.34
CA SER A 152 13.58 21.20 6.41
C SER A 152 14.16 21.30 7.84
N ALA A 153 13.36 20.95 8.85
CA ALA A 153 13.71 21.09 10.27
C ALA A 153 14.17 19.76 10.91
N GLY A 154 14.24 18.68 10.14
CA GLY A 154 14.70 17.36 10.56
C GLY A 154 16.14 17.03 10.14
N PHE A 155 16.80 16.16 10.90
CA PHE A 155 18.17 15.71 10.67
C PHE A 155 18.36 15.19 9.23
N LYS A 156 19.33 15.78 8.50
CA LYS A 156 19.71 15.36 7.15
C LYS A 156 20.72 14.21 7.25
N PRO A 157 20.41 12.99 6.79
CA PRO A 157 21.45 11.98 6.61
C PRO A 157 22.40 12.44 5.51
N THR A 158 23.67 12.57 5.84
CA THR A 158 24.73 12.88 4.88
C THR A 158 24.86 11.74 3.88
N ARG A 159 24.71 12.07 2.60
CA ARG A 159 24.94 11.15 1.49
C ARG A 159 26.44 10.88 1.40
N SER A 160 26.88 9.69 1.81
CA SER A 160 28.22 9.19 1.50
C SER A 160 28.28 8.86 0.00
N PRO A 161 29.23 9.39 -0.78
CA PRO A 161 29.44 8.95 -2.14
C PRO A 161 30.13 7.58 -2.13
N SER A 162 29.40 6.51 -2.45
CA SER A 162 30.01 5.23 -2.78
C SER A 162 30.56 5.29 -4.21
N THR A 163 31.78 5.76 -4.38
CA THR A 163 32.52 5.62 -5.64
C THR A 163 33.04 4.19 -5.74
N GLY A 164 32.22 3.28 -6.26
CA GLY A 164 32.61 1.92 -6.61
C GLY A 164 33.19 1.87 -8.02
N SER A 165 34.39 2.42 -8.21
CA SER A 165 35.19 2.18 -9.42
C SER A 165 35.81 0.79 -9.32
N THR A 166 35.35 -0.16 -10.14
CA THR A 166 36.12 -1.39 -10.41
C THR A 166 36.49 -1.41 -11.89
N SER A 167 37.62 -0.79 -12.22
CA SER A 167 38.33 -1.09 -13.45
C SER A 167 39.04 -2.43 -13.26
N ARG A 168 38.75 -3.41 -14.12
CA ARG A 168 39.50 -4.66 -14.21
C ARG A 168 40.37 -4.57 -15.46
N SER A 169 41.66 -4.29 -15.27
CA SER A 169 42.68 -4.43 -16.32
C SER A 169 43.10 -5.91 -16.43
N PRO A 170 43.48 -6.39 -17.63
CA PRO A 170 43.85 -7.79 -17.86
C PRO A 170 45.29 -8.08 -17.36
N ALA A 171 45.51 -9.30 -16.88
CA ALA A 171 46.83 -9.79 -16.49
C ALA A 171 47.67 -10.16 -17.74
N PRO A 172 49.00 -9.97 -17.71
CA PRO A 172 49.88 -10.32 -18.82
C PRO A 172 50.17 -11.83 -18.83
N GLY A 173 50.33 -12.37 -20.05
CA GLY A 173 50.75 -13.74 -20.27
C GLY A 173 52.24 -13.96 -19.98
N VAL A 174 52.55 -15.20 -19.62
CA VAL A 174 53.80 -15.91 -19.90
C VAL A 174 53.44 -17.37 -20.15
#